data_AF-A0A527YPE5-F1
#
_entry.id   AF-A0A527YPE5-F1
#
_cell.length_a   1.000
_cell.length_b   1.000
_cell.length_c   1.000
_cell.angle_alpha   90.00
_cell.angle_beta   90.00
_cell.angle_gamma   90.00
#
_symmetry.space_group_name_H-M   'P 1'
#
loop_
_entity.id
_entity.type
_entity.pdbx_description
1 polymer ?
#
loop_
_entity_poly.entity_id
_entity_poly.type
_entity_poly.pdbx_seq_one_letter_code
_entity_poly.pdbx_strand_id
1 'polypeptide(L)' 'SLCKLYWRTAVSIALGVRHVLEALNENGYLIDTLHVTGGHTKNPLLMELYADATGCTVVEPLADEAVLLGT' A
#
# COMPACT_ATOMS: atom_id res chain seq x y z
N SER A 1 -0.35 13.24 21.65
CA SER A 1 -1.52 12.33 21.79
C SER A 1 -1.24 11.06 21.02
N LEU A 2 -1.89 9.96 21.39
CA LEU A 2 -1.72 8.67 20.74
C LEU A 2 -2.16 8.70 19.27
N CYS A 3 -3.25 9.41 18.96
CA CYS A 3 -3.72 9.62 17.59
C CYS A 3 -2.62 10.16 16.64
N LYS A 4 -1.86 11.19 17.05
CA LYS A 4 -0.76 11.73 16.23
C LYS A 4 0.35 10.70 15.99
N LEU A 5 0.63 9.84 16.97
CA LEU A 5 1.65 8.79 16.84
C LEU A 5 1.20 7.74 15.83
N TYR A 6 0.01 7.17 16.01
CA TYR A 6 -0.55 6.16 15.10
C TYR A 6 -0.70 6.70 13.67
N TRP A 7 -1.14 7.95 13.51
CA TRP A 7 -1.19 8.60 12.20
C TRP A 7 0.18 8.65 11.53
N ARG A 8 1.22 9.11 12.24
CA ARG A 8 2.59 9.17 11.70
C ARG A 8 3.13 7.77 11.36
N THR A 9 2.79 6.76 12.15
CA THR A 9 3.14 5.37 11.85
C THR A 9 2.46 4.90 10.56
N ALA A 10 1.16 5.15 10.39
CA ALA A 10 0.44 4.80 9.15
C ALA A 10 1.05 5.48 7.92
N VAL A 11 1.36 6.77 8.02
CA VAL A 11 2.04 7.52 6.94
C VAL A 11 3.42 6.94 6.64
N SER A 12 4.20 6.55 7.66
CA SER A 12 5.52 5.96 7.44
C SER A 12 5.46 4.63 6.70
N ILE A 13 4.42 3.82 6.93
CA ILE A 13 4.18 2.57 6.21
C ILE A 13 3.93 2.88 4.72
N ALA A 14 3.07 3.84 4.42
CA ALA A 14 2.78 4.23 3.04
C ALA A 14 4.01 4.80 2.30
N LEU A 15 4.80 5.64 2.97
CA LEU A 15 6.05 6.17 2.41
C LEU A 15 7.11 5.07 2.20
N GLY A 16 7.12 4.04 3.04
CA GLY A 16 7.96 2.86 2.84
C GLY A 16 7.63 2.14 1.53
N VAL A 17 6.35 1.98 1.20
CA VAL A 17 5.91 1.41 -0.09
C VAL A 17 6.33 2.30 -1.25
N ARG A 18 6.14 3.62 -1.14
CA ARG A 18 6.58 4.56 -2.18
C ARG A 18 8.08 4.44 -2.47
N HIS A 19 8.90 4.37 -1.43
CA HIS A 19 10.35 4.21 -1.59
C HIS A 19 10.73 2.92 -2.33
N VAL A 20 10.03 1.80 -2.06
CA VAL A 20 10.22 0.56 -2.82
C VAL A 20 9.85 0.74 -4.29
N LEU A 21 8.72 1.39 -4.57
CA LEU A 21 8.27 1.64 -5.94
C LEU A 21 9.22 2.57 -6.70
N GLU A 22 9.69 3.65 -6.08
CA GLU A 22 10.70 4.55 -6.63
C GLU A 22 11.97 3.77 -7.02
N ALA A 23 12.49 2.94 -6.11
CA ALA A 23 13.67 2.12 -6.38
C ALA A 23 13.45 1.12 -7.52
N LEU A 24 12.27 0.50 -7.63
CA LEU A 24 11.95 -0.38 -8.74
C LEU A 24 11.85 0.41 -10.05
N ASN A 25 11.15 1.54 -10.07
CA ASN A 25 10.98 2.33 -11.28
C ASN A 25 12.32 2.93 -11.77
N GLU A 26 13.23 3.28 -10.87
CA GLU A 26 14.62 3.66 -11.22
C GLU A 26 15.40 2.55 -11.94
N ASN A 27 15.01 1.28 -11.72
CA ASN A 27 15.58 0.11 -12.39
C ASN A 27 14.80 -0.30 -13.66
N GLY A 28 13.95 0.57 -14.18
CA GLY A 28 13.27 0.39 -15.47
C GLY A 28 11.89 -0.29 -15.39
N TYR A 29 11.35 -0.49 -14.19
CA TYR A 29 9.95 -0.86 -14.03
C TYR A 29 9.03 0.37 -14.23
N LEU A 30 7.77 0.12 -14.61
CA LEU A 30 6.74 1.15 -14.77
C LEU A 30 5.52 0.75 -13.94
N ILE A 31 5.69 0.76 -12.61
CA ILE A 31 4.63 0.34 -11.69
C ILE A 31 3.67 1.51 -11.47
N ASP A 32 2.42 1.33 -11.91
CA ASP A 32 1.33 2.31 -11.75
C ASP A 32 0.14 1.75 -10.94
N THR A 33 0.18 0.47 -10.57
CA THR A 33 -0.92 -0.24 -9.92
C THR A 33 -0.41 -1.11 -8.79
N LEU A 34 -1.03 -1.00 -7.62
CA LEU A 34 -0.71 -1.74 -6.41
C LEU A 34 -1.88 -2.67 -6.03
N HIS A 35 -1.65 -3.97 -6.09
CA HIS A 35 -2.60 -4.98 -5.58
C HIS A 35 -2.29 -5.24 -4.10
N VAL A 36 -3.19 -4.84 -3.21
CA VAL A 36 -2.97 -4.92 -1.75
C VAL A 36 -3.68 -6.13 -1.18
N THR A 37 -2.98 -6.97 -0.43
CA THR A 37 -3.54 -8.20 0.17
C THR A 37 -3.33 -8.21 1.69
N GLY A 38 -3.94 -9.20 2.36
CA GLY A 38 -3.75 -9.42 3.79
C GLY A 38 -4.48 -8.40 4.68
N GLY A 39 -4.09 -8.30 5.95
CA GLY A 39 -4.83 -7.51 6.95
C GLY A 39 -4.93 -6.01 6.69
N HIS A 40 -4.16 -5.48 5.73
CA HIS A 40 -4.17 -4.06 5.37
C HIS A 40 -5.43 -3.66 4.61
N THR A 41 -6.05 -4.58 3.86
CA THR A 41 -7.31 -4.33 3.14
C THR A 41 -8.44 -3.95 4.10
N LYS A 42 -8.39 -4.45 5.34
CA LYS A 42 -9.37 -4.16 6.40
C LYS A 42 -9.19 -2.78 7.05
N ASN A 43 -8.17 -2.01 6.65
CA ASN A 43 -7.90 -0.68 7.19
C ASN A 43 -8.06 0.40 6.11
N PRO A 44 -9.23 1.08 6.04
CA PRO A 44 -9.51 2.05 4.97
C PRO A 44 -8.51 3.22 4.96
N LEU A 45 -8.02 3.63 6.13
CA LEU A 45 -7.05 4.71 6.24
C LEU A 45 -5.72 4.39 5.56
N LEU A 46 -5.25 3.13 5.68
CA LEU A 46 -4.03 2.71 5.03
C LEU A 46 -4.21 2.60 3.51
N MET A 47 -5.37 2.12 3.06
CA MET A 47 -5.69 2.01 1.63
C MET A 47 -5.69 3.38 0.93
N GLU A 48 -6.28 4.40 1.56
CA GLU A 48 -6.22 5.78 1.07
C GLU A 48 -4.78 6.32 1.07
N LEU A 49 -4.04 6.13 2.16
CA LEU A 49 -2.65 6.58 2.25
C LEU A 49 -1.73 5.93 1.21
N TYR A 50 -1.97 4.68 0.83
CA TYR A 50 -1.22 4.04 -0.24
C TYR A 50 -1.45 4.73 -1.58
N ALA A 51 -2.70 5.01 -1.93
CA ALA A 51 -3.04 5.71 -3.17
C ALA A 51 -2.40 7.10 -3.19
N ASP A 52 -2.56 7.87 -2.11
CA ASP A 52 -2.03 9.23 -1.99
C ASP A 52 -0.50 9.28 -2.04
N ALA A 53 0.17 8.39 -1.29
CA ALA A 53 1.62 8.43 -1.19
C ALA A 53 2.29 7.93 -2.47
N THR A 54 1.75 6.87 -3.10
CA THR A 54 2.39 6.21 -4.25
C THR A 54 1.97 6.80 -5.59
N GLY A 55 0.79 7.42 -5.67
CA GLY A 55 0.17 7.82 -6.94
C GLY A 55 -0.31 6.63 -7.79
N CYS A 56 -0.25 5.40 -7.27
CA CYS A 56 -0.69 4.20 -7.96
C CYS A 56 -2.20 4.00 -7.81
N THR A 57 -2.79 3.30 -8.78
CA THR A 57 -4.12 2.70 -8.60
C THR A 57 -4.02 1.60 -7.56
N VAL A 58 -4.74 1.74 -6.44
CA VAL A 58 -4.77 0.72 -5.39
C VAL A 58 -5.98 -0.19 -5.60
N VAL A 59 -5.71 -1.50 -5.75
CA VAL A 59 -6.73 -2.52 -6.00
C VAL A 59 -6.81 -3.45 -4.82
N GLU A 60 -8.01 -3.57 -4.25
CA GLU A 60 -8.35 -4.59 -3.27
C GLU A 60 -8.83 -5.86 -3.99
N PRO A 61 -8.26 -7.05 -3.70
CA PRO A 61 -8.73 -8.31 -4.25
C PRO A 61 -10.10 -8.65 -3.69
N LEU A 62 -10.98 -9.17 -4.54
CA LEU A 62 -12.32 -9.66 -4.16
C LEU A 62 -12.27 -10.87 -3.23
N ALA A 63 -11.13 -11.55 -3.12
CA ALA A 63 -10.95 -12.73 -2.30
C ALA A 63 -10.26 -12.37 -0.97
N ASP A 64 -10.90 -12.75 0.15
CA ASP A 64 -10.41 -12.53 1.52
C ASP A 64 -9.01 -13.13 1.79
N GLU A 65 -8.61 -14.16 1.03
CA GLU A 65 -7.36 -14.89 1.22
C GLU A 65 -6.55 -15.01 -0.09
N ALA A 66 -6.29 -13.90 -0.77
CA ALA A 66 -5.47 -13.87 -1.99
C ALA A 66 -4.13 -14.63 -1.84
N VAL A 67 -3.50 -14.56 -0.66
CA VAL A 67 -2.24 -15.27 -0.37
C VAL A 67 -2.39 -16.79 -0.43
N LEU A 68 -3.52 -17.36 0.02
CA LEU A 68 -3.75 -18.81 -0.02
C LEU A 68 -4.21 -19.30 -1.38
N LEU A 69 -4.74 -18.41 -2.22
CA LEU A 69 -5.21 -18.73 -3.56
C LEU A 69 -4.09 -18.71 -4.61
N GLY A 70 -2.95 -18.08 -4.31
CA GLY A 70 -1.79 -18.04 -5.23
C GLY A 70 -2.03 -17.22 -6.49
N THR A 71 -3.02 -16.32 -6.46
CA THR A 71 -3.39 -15.37 -7.53
C THR A 71 -2.96 -13.98 -7.17
#